data_AF-Q98MS9-F1
#
_entry.id   AF-Q98MS9-F1
#
_cell.length_a   1.000
_cell.length_b   1.000
_cell.length_c   1.000
_cell.angle_alpha   90.00
_cell.angle_beta   90.00
_cell.angle_gamma   90.00
#
_symmetry.space_group_name_H-M   'P 1'
#
loop_
_entity.id
_entity.type
_entity.pdbx_description
1 polymer ?
#
loop_
_entity_poly.entity_id
_entity_poly.type
_entity_poly.pdbx_seq_one_letter_code
_entity_poly.pdbx_strand_id
1 'polypeptide(L)'
;MNAHTNSQANTNVTNVVFRTHTQPDEAASKKAGRPIFTDIEVCDITFPANRQTRATFPAHDAEPNATRESMANGGGVMTYAQVYNAQYLAYKSGVAQPMGGTPLSEAPFLTESKRRELKALNVHTVEALASLDGMPLKQLGMGGRELKNQAVAYIDNAAGSADVTNLAAQVAILTQQLAEERRMREEFTNAALARRERIKAGEEIEDDEQPEDDEPAELEPEPDDFEPVLPPTFAEIDAMDDEALKVYIAKETGSRPRGNPNRDTLVAAAKELAS
;
A
#
# COMPACT_ATOMS: atom_id res chain seq x y z
N MET A 1 -7.09 -8.89 12.48
CA MET A 1 -8.15 -8.78 11.46
C MET A 1 -8.04 -7.39 10.89
N ASN A 2 -7.30 -7.25 9.80
CA ASN A 2 -6.99 -5.94 9.22
C ASN A 2 -8.12 -5.55 8.28
N ALA A 3 -9.06 -4.75 8.78
CA ALA A 3 -10.05 -4.05 7.96
C ALA A 3 -9.37 -2.85 7.28
N HIS A 4 -8.54 -3.13 6.27
CA HIS A 4 -8.14 -2.10 5.32
C HIS A 4 -9.35 -1.78 4.44
N THR A 5 -10.08 -0.74 4.84
CA THR A 5 -10.75 0.25 3.99
C THR A 5 -11.06 -0.20 2.55
N ASN A 6 -12.20 -0.86 2.39
CA ASN A 6 -12.74 -1.37 1.13
C ASN A 6 -13.31 -0.26 0.18
N SER A 7 -13.01 1.02 0.46
CA SER A 7 -13.58 2.16 -0.28
C SER A 7 -12.95 2.32 -1.67
N GLN A 8 -11.63 2.09 -1.79
CA GLN A 8 -10.91 2.09 -3.07
C GLN A 8 -11.18 0.83 -3.91
N ALA A 9 -11.55 -0.28 -3.27
CA ALA A 9 -11.75 -1.56 -3.94
C ALA A 9 -12.99 -1.55 -4.87
N ASN A 10 -14.07 -0.86 -4.49
CA ASN A 10 -15.28 -0.79 -5.31
C ASN A 10 -15.12 0.11 -6.54
N THR A 11 -14.28 1.14 -6.46
CA THR A 11 -13.98 2.04 -7.59
C THR A 11 -13.23 1.32 -8.72
N ASN A 12 -12.41 0.30 -8.38
CA ASN A 12 -11.58 -0.41 -9.35
C ASN A 12 -12.29 -1.54 -10.10
N VAL A 13 -13.49 -1.93 -9.67
CA VAL A 13 -14.21 -3.06 -10.27
C VAL A 13 -15.29 -2.58 -11.24
N THR A 14 -15.87 -1.40 -11.03
CA THR A 14 -16.94 -0.88 -11.90
C THR A 14 -16.40 0.04 -12.98
N ASN A 15 -16.99 -0.01 -14.17
CA ASN A 15 -16.65 0.91 -15.26
C ASN A 15 -17.60 2.11 -15.22
N VAL A 16 -17.02 3.29 -14.99
CA VAL A 16 -17.73 4.56 -14.84
C VAL A 16 -17.36 5.52 -15.96
N VAL A 17 -18.39 6.03 -16.65
CA VAL A 17 -18.21 6.97 -17.75
C VAL A 17 -19.15 8.16 -17.57
N PHE A 18 -18.61 9.38 -17.60
CA PHE A 18 -19.39 10.61 -17.61
C PHE A 18 -19.76 11.02 -19.03
N ARG A 19 -20.96 11.58 -19.19
CA ARG A 19 -21.41 12.18 -20.45
C ARG A 19 -22.50 13.22 -20.21
N THR A 20 -22.74 14.03 -21.22
CA THR A 20 -23.96 14.84 -21.30
C THR A 20 -25.16 13.94 -21.62
N HIS A 21 -26.27 14.17 -20.96
CA HIS A 21 -27.54 13.52 -21.22
C HIS A 21 -28.66 14.55 -21.33
N THR A 22 -29.33 14.54 -22.47
CA THR A 22 -30.51 15.37 -22.71
C THR A 22 -31.74 14.68 -22.11
N GLN A 23 -32.41 15.34 -21.16
CA GLN A 23 -33.62 14.87 -20.51
C GLN A 23 -34.78 15.89 -20.70
N PRO A 24 -36.03 15.43 -20.84
CA PRO A 24 -37.18 16.34 -20.82
C PRO A 24 -37.28 17.12 -19.51
N ASP A 25 -37.48 18.43 -19.61
CA ASP A 25 -37.88 19.26 -18.47
C ASP A 25 -39.40 19.40 -18.51
N GLU A 26 -40.11 18.54 -17.78
CA GLU A 26 -41.56 18.51 -17.77
C GLU A 26 -42.17 19.82 -17.23
N ALA A 27 -41.52 20.44 -16.25
CA ALA A 27 -42.00 21.68 -15.64
C ALA A 27 -41.89 22.86 -16.61
N ALA A 28 -40.73 23.01 -17.26
CA ALA A 28 -40.54 24.03 -18.29
C ALA A 28 -41.43 23.75 -19.52
N SER A 29 -41.55 22.48 -19.93
CA SER A 29 -42.39 22.09 -21.06
C SER A 29 -43.86 22.45 -20.84
N LYS A 30 -44.39 22.16 -19.64
CA LYS A 30 -45.76 22.51 -19.24
C LYS A 30 -45.99 24.02 -19.23
N LYS A 31 -45.02 24.79 -18.72
CA LYS A 31 -45.12 26.26 -18.66
C LYS A 31 -45.05 26.90 -20.05
N ALA A 32 -44.24 26.36 -20.96
CA ALA A 32 -44.02 26.92 -22.29
C ALA A 32 -45.00 26.40 -23.35
N GLY A 33 -45.81 25.39 -23.05
CA GLY A 33 -46.74 24.78 -24.01
C GLY A 33 -46.06 24.07 -25.18
N ARG A 34 -44.79 23.70 -25.04
CA ARG A 34 -43.99 22.96 -26.04
C ARG A 34 -42.92 22.12 -25.35
N PRO A 35 -42.43 21.02 -25.95
CA PRO A 35 -41.33 20.24 -25.39
C PRO A 35 -40.07 21.10 -25.17
N ILE A 36 -39.56 21.08 -23.95
CA ILE A 36 -38.28 21.66 -23.55
C ILE A 36 -37.43 20.53 -22.97
N PHE A 37 -36.17 20.51 -23.39
CA PHE A 37 -35.17 19.56 -22.92
C PHE A 37 -34.05 20.33 -22.25
N THR A 38 -33.44 19.71 -21.26
CA THR A 38 -32.24 20.23 -20.59
C THR A 38 -31.12 19.20 -20.66
N ASP A 39 -29.91 19.70 -20.79
CA ASP A 39 -28.71 18.88 -20.77
C ASP A 39 -28.19 18.80 -19.34
N ILE A 40 -28.10 17.58 -18.83
CA ILE A 40 -27.52 17.29 -17.52
C ILE A 40 -26.27 16.43 -17.68
N GLU A 41 -25.31 16.64 -16.79
CA GLU A 41 -24.15 15.77 -16.69
C GLU A 41 -24.53 14.54 -15.89
N VAL A 42 -24.26 13.35 -16.44
CA VAL A 42 -24.56 12.07 -15.79
C VAL A 42 -23.33 11.19 -15.76
N CYS A 43 -23.26 10.28 -14.79
CA CYS A 43 -22.37 9.14 -14.80
C CYS A 43 -23.15 7.88 -15.14
N ASP A 44 -22.57 7.04 -15.99
CA ASP A 44 -23.04 5.69 -16.24
C ASP A 44 -22.12 4.69 -15.56
N ILE A 45 -22.70 3.85 -14.72
CA ILE A 45 -21.99 2.81 -13.99
C ILE A 45 -22.40 1.46 -14.58
N THR A 46 -21.40 0.69 -15.01
CA THR A 46 -21.56 -0.67 -15.53
C THR A 46 -20.73 -1.65 -14.71
N PHE A 47 -21.29 -2.85 -14.53
CA PHE A 47 -20.68 -3.89 -13.71
C PHE A 47 -20.05 -4.98 -14.60
N PRO A 48 -18.87 -5.51 -14.22
CA PRO A 48 -18.22 -6.59 -14.96
C PRO A 48 -19.13 -7.81 -15.09
N ALA A 49 -19.16 -8.39 -16.30
CA ALA A 49 -20.00 -9.53 -16.64
C ALA A 49 -21.49 -9.31 -16.28
N ASN A 50 -21.97 -8.07 -16.38
CA ASN A 50 -23.38 -7.74 -16.35
C ASN A 50 -23.71 -6.81 -17.53
N ARG A 51 -24.45 -7.35 -18.50
CA ARG A 51 -24.86 -6.63 -19.72
C ARG A 51 -26.22 -5.95 -19.61
N GLN A 52 -27.01 -6.32 -18.60
CA GLN A 52 -28.41 -5.91 -18.49
C GLN A 52 -28.54 -4.64 -17.66
N THR A 53 -27.65 -4.43 -16.70
CA THR A 53 -27.72 -3.32 -15.77
C THR A 53 -26.69 -2.27 -16.10
N ARG A 54 -27.16 -1.13 -16.62
CA ARG A 54 -26.43 0.14 -16.65
C ARG A 54 -27.21 1.10 -15.77
N ALA A 55 -26.57 1.62 -14.72
CA ALA A 55 -27.18 2.60 -13.86
C ALA A 55 -26.69 3.99 -14.27
N THR A 56 -27.61 4.90 -14.54
CA THR A 56 -27.32 6.29 -14.90
C THR A 56 -27.74 7.19 -13.76
N PHE A 57 -26.81 8.00 -13.26
CA PHE A 57 -27.07 8.95 -12.17
C PHE A 57 -26.61 10.35 -12.56
N PRO A 58 -27.27 11.43 -12.08
CA PRO A 58 -26.74 12.77 -12.23
C PRO A 58 -25.36 12.90 -11.58
N ALA A 59 -24.41 13.54 -12.27
CA ALA A 59 -23.01 13.62 -11.84
C ALA A 59 -22.85 14.32 -10.47
N HIS A 60 -23.72 15.29 -10.18
CA HIS A 60 -23.67 16.09 -8.95
C HIS A 60 -24.62 15.59 -7.85
N ASP A 61 -25.30 14.46 -8.05
CA ASP A 61 -26.07 13.81 -6.99
C ASP A 61 -25.16 13.08 -6.01
N ALA A 62 -25.63 12.92 -4.78
CA ALA A 62 -24.93 12.19 -3.74
C ALA A 62 -24.76 10.71 -4.12
N GLU A 63 -23.52 10.21 -4.03
CA GLU A 63 -23.26 8.78 -4.09
C GLU A 63 -23.51 8.20 -2.69
N PRO A 64 -24.47 7.26 -2.52
CA PRO A 64 -24.92 6.84 -1.20
C PRO A 64 -23.87 6.15 -0.34
N ASN A 65 -22.96 5.38 -0.93
CA ASN A 65 -21.97 4.59 -0.18
C ASN A 65 -20.80 5.45 0.32
N ALA A 66 -20.19 6.23 -0.57
CA ALA A 66 -19.18 7.23 -0.29
C ALA A 66 -19.71 8.32 0.64
N THR A 67 -20.97 8.75 0.49
CA THR A 67 -21.59 9.68 1.45
C THR A 67 -21.68 9.04 2.83
N ARG A 68 -22.16 7.78 2.94
CA ARG A 68 -22.23 7.06 4.21
C ARG A 68 -20.85 6.93 4.87
N GLU A 69 -19.83 6.53 4.09
CA GLU A 69 -18.46 6.38 4.57
C GLU A 69 -17.83 7.72 4.97
N SER A 70 -18.01 8.77 4.16
CA SER A 70 -17.53 10.11 4.46
C SER A 70 -18.14 10.64 5.77
N MET A 71 -19.47 10.54 5.92
CA MET A 71 -20.17 10.98 7.13
C MET A 71 -19.75 10.18 8.37
N ALA A 72 -19.50 8.87 8.24
CA ALA A 72 -18.99 8.04 9.33
C ALA A 72 -17.60 8.49 9.83
N ASN A 73 -16.81 9.10 8.94
CA ASN A 73 -15.48 9.63 9.24
C ASN A 73 -15.50 11.14 9.56
N GLY A 74 -16.67 11.74 9.82
CA GLY A 74 -16.82 13.16 10.12
C GLY A 74 -16.74 14.09 8.90
N GLY A 75 -16.79 13.54 7.69
CA GLY A 75 -16.87 14.26 6.43
C GLY A 75 -18.31 14.67 6.04
N GLY A 76 -18.49 15.11 4.80
CA GLY A 76 -19.76 15.58 4.25
C GLY A 76 -20.32 14.68 3.13
N VAL A 77 -21.33 15.19 2.43
CA VAL A 77 -21.92 14.54 1.25
C VAL A 77 -20.90 14.47 0.12
N MET A 78 -20.78 13.29 -0.51
CA MET A 78 -19.90 13.04 -1.64
C MET A 78 -20.73 12.78 -2.89
N THR A 79 -20.51 13.54 -3.97
CA THR A 79 -21.20 13.35 -5.24
C THR A 79 -20.51 12.34 -6.15
N TYR A 80 -21.21 11.81 -7.15
CA TYR A 80 -20.58 10.93 -8.16
C TYR A 80 -19.36 11.58 -8.83
N ALA A 81 -19.44 12.86 -9.18
CA ALA A 81 -18.33 13.62 -9.76
C ALA A 81 -17.14 13.79 -8.80
N GLN A 82 -17.37 13.79 -7.49
CA GLN A 82 -16.30 13.81 -6.48
C GLN A 82 -15.68 12.43 -6.28
N VAL A 83 -16.49 11.37 -6.24
CA VAL A 83 -16.02 9.99 -6.08
C VAL A 83 -15.18 9.56 -7.29
N TYR A 84 -15.65 9.86 -8.51
CA TYR A 84 -15.00 9.50 -9.77
C TYR A 84 -14.36 10.73 -10.42
N ASN A 85 -13.58 11.47 -9.64
CA ASN A 85 -13.07 12.79 -10.03
C ASN A 85 -12.17 12.76 -11.28
N ALA A 86 -11.29 11.76 -11.39
CA ALA A 86 -10.39 11.65 -12.54
C ALA A 86 -11.16 11.49 -13.86
N GLN A 87 -12.21 10.67 -13.87
CA GLN A 87 -13.09 10.48 -15.02
C GLN A 87 -13.88 11.74 -15.32
N TYR A 88 -14.41 12.40 -14.28
CA TYR A 88 -15.17 13.62 -14.43
C TYR A 88 -14.32 14.76 -15.01
N LEU A 89 -13.10 14.97 -14.50
CA LEU A 89 -12.17 15.98 -15.03
C LEU A 89 -11.78 15.68 -16.48
N ALA A 90 -11.54 14.42 -16.83
CA ALA A 90 -11.26 14.02 -18.21
C ALA A 90 -12.46 14.28 -19.15
N TYR A 91 -13.67 14.01 -18.70
CA TYR A 91 -14.90 14.37 -19.42
C TYR A 91 -15.00 15.88 -19.63
N LYS A 92 -14.73 16.70 -18.59
CA LYS A 92 -14.79 18.15 -18.67
C LYS A 92 -13.70 18.74 -19.59
N SER A 93 -12.53 18.11 -19.67
CA SER A 93 -11.46 18.52 -20.59
C SER A 93 -11.61 17.94 -21.99
N GLY A 94 -12.62 17.09 -22.24
CA GLY A 94 -12.87 16.49 -23.55
C GLY A 94 -11.85 15.42 -23.96
N VAL A 95 -11.08 14.89 -23.01
CA VAL A 95 -10.10 13.82 -23.25
C VAL A 95 -10.68 12.45 -22.91
N ALA A 96 -9.96 11.39 -23.30
CA ALA A 96 -10.35 10.02 -22.97
C ALA A 96 -10.40 9.85 -21.44
N GLN A 97 -11.52 9.32 -20.95
CA GLN A 97 -11.71 9.10 -19.51
C GLN A 97 -10.84 7.92 -19.05
N PRO A 98 -10.03 8.10 -17.99
CA PRO A 98 -9.17 7.04 -17.49
C PRO A 98 -10.02 5.89 -16.94
N MET A 99 -9.67 4.68 -17.35
CA MET A 99 -10.25 3.46 -16.81
C MET A 99 -9.44 3.03 -15.59
N GLY A 100 -10.11 2.70 -14.48
CA GLY A 100 -9.43 2.22 -13.27
C GLY A 100 -8.93 0.79 -13.43
N GLY A 101 -7.65 0.56 -13.13
CA GLY A 101 -7.00 -0.75 -13.20
C GLY A 101 -6.15 -0.98 -14.46
N THR A 102 -5.57 -2.17 -14.53
CA THR A 102 -4.72 -2.64 -15.63
C THR A 102 -5.58 -3.04 -16.82
N PRO A 103 -5.43 -2.42 -18.01
CA PRO A 103 -6.19 -2.79 -19.19
C PRO A 103 -5.95 -4.25 -19.59
N LEU A 104 -6.99 -4.94 -20.07
CA LEU A 104 -6.84 -6.33 -20.54
C LEU A 104 -5.79 -6.51 -21.63
N SER A 105 -5.41 -5.45 -22.36
CA SER A 105 -4.34 -5.49 -23.36
C SER A 105 -2.96 -5.81 -22.80
N GLU A 106 -2.73 -5.48 -21.53
CA GLU A 106 -1.46 -5.73 -20.83
C GLU A 106 -1.35 -7.18 -20.32
N ALA A 107 -2.45 -7.93 -20.29
CA ALA A 107 -2.47 -9.31 -19.81
C ALA A 107 -2.01 -10.31 -20.90
N PRO A 108 -0.77 -10.85 -20.84
CA PRO A 108 -0.20 -11.66 -21.92
C PRO A 108 -0.88 -13.03 -22.06
N PHE A 109 -1.56 -13.51 -21.02
CA PHE A 109 -2.32 -14.76 -21.05
C PHE A 109 -3.63 -14.64 -21.85
N LEU A 110 -4.06 -13.43 -22.23
CA LEU A 110 -5.27 -13.19 -23.01
C LEU A 110 -4.99 -13.00 -24.50
N THR A 111 -5.58 -13.89 -25.30
CA THR A 111 -5.65 -13.69 -26.75
C THR A 111 -6.53 -12.49 -27.09
N GLU A 112 -6.31 -11.88 -28.26
CA GLU A 112 -7.13 -10.74 -28.72
C GLU A 112 -8.62 -11.11 -28.84
N SER A 113 -8.94 -12.34 -29.25
CA SER A 113 -10.33 -12.84 -29.25
C SER A 113 -10.93 -12.78 -27.85
N LYS A 114 -10.21 -13.32 -26.85
CA LYS A 114 -10.69 -13.35 -25.47
C LYS A 114 -10.85 -11.95 -24.89
N ARG A 115 -9.92 -11.03 -25.20
CA ARG A 115 -10.04 -9.62 -24.81
C ARG A 115 -11.31 -8.97 -25.35
N ARG A 116 -11.67 -9.25 -26.62
CA ARG A 116 -12.91 -8.72 -27.22
C ARG A 116 -14.17 -9.33 -26.60
N GLU A 117 -14.15 -10.64 -26.33
CA GLU A 117 -15.24 -11.32 -25.63
C GLU A 117 -15.46 -10.72 -24.23
N LEU A 118 -14.40 -10.54 -23.45
CA LEU A 118 -14.45 -9.93 -22.12
C LEU A 118 -14.97 -8.48 -22.17
N LYS A 119 -14.49 -7.67 -23.11
CA LYS A 119 -14.99 -6.30 -23.32
C LYS A 119 -16.48 -6.28 -23.67
N ALA A 120 -16.97 -7.25 -24.47
CA ALA A 120 -18.38 -7.39 -24.78
C ALA A 120 -19.25 -7.79 -23.57
N LEU A 121 -18.61 -8.31 -22.51
CA LEU A 121 -19.21 -8.60 -21.21
C LEU A 121 -18.99 -7.45 -20.20
N ASN A 122 -18.54 -6.27 -20.62
CA ASN A 122 -18.20 -5.13 -19.76
C ASN A 122 -17.03 -5.42 -18.78
N VAL A 123 -16.18 -6.41 -19.09
CA VAL A 123 -14.93 -6.66 -18.34
C VAL A 123 -13.81 -5.97 -19.11
N HIS A 124 -13.24 -4.90 -18.54
CA HIS A 124 -12.26 -4.07 -19.25
C HIS A 124 -10.86 -4.08 -18.65
N THR A 125 -10.72 -4.50 -17.39
CA THR A 125 -9.45 -4.56 -16.66
C THR A 125 -9.20 -5.92 -16.03
N VAL A 126 -7.94 -6.19 -15.68
CA VAL A 126 -7.52 -7.45 -15.06
C VAL A 126 -8.08 -7.58 -13.64
N GLU A 127 -8.17 -6.48 -12.89
CA GLU A 127 -8.74 -6.40 -11.55
C GLU A 127 -10.25 -6.69 -11.57
N ALA A 128 -10.96 -6.15 -12.58
CA ALA A 128 -12.36 -6.48 -12.81
C ALA A 128 -12.55 -7.97 -13.11
N LEU A 129 -11.65 -8.59 -13.89
CA LEU A 129 -11.69 -10.03 -14.18
C LEU A 129 -11.38 -10.89 -12.94
N ALA A 130 -10.38 -10.48 -12.16
CA ALA A 130 -9.93 -11.19 -10.95
C ALA A 130 -10.94 -11.12 -9.81
N SER A 131 -11.75 -10.06 -9.74
CA SER A 131 -12.78 -9.88 -8.71
C SER A 131 -14.09 -10.64 -9.00
N LEU A 132 -14.32 -11.11 -10.22
CA LEU A 132 -15.57 -11.78 -10.60
C LEU A 132 -15.87 -13.00 -9.71
N ASP A 133 -17.10 -13.06 -9.20
CA ASP A 133 -17.62 -14.18 -8.45
C ASP A 133 -19.10 -14.46 -8.78
N GLY A 134 -19.69 -15.43 -8.09
CA GLY A 134 -21.12 -15.75 -8.17
C GLY A 134 -21.70 -15.81 -9.59
N MET A 135 -22.77 -15.04 -9.81
CA MET A 135 -23.47 -14.95 -11.09
C MET A 135 -22.64 -14.29 -12.19
N PRO A 136 -21.96 -13.14 -11.99
CA PRO A 136 -21.04 -12.56 -12.97
C PRO A 136 -19.99 -13.54 -13.49
N LEU A 137 -19.36 -14.33 -12.62
CA LEU A 137 -18.40 -15.35 -13.00
C LEU A 137 -19.03 -16.45 -13.87
N LYS A 138 -20.26 -16.86 -13.55
CA LYS A 138 -21.01 -17.84 -14.34
C LYS A 138 -21.32 -17.31 -15.76
N GLN A 139 -21.51 -16.01 -15.91
CA GLN A 139 -21.76 -15.38 -17.22
C GLN A 139 -20.55 -15.40 -18.16
N LEU A 140 -19.33 -15.59 -17.65
CA LEU A 140 -18.15 -15.83 -18.49
C LEU A 140 -18.21 -17.17 -19.24
N GLY A 141 -19.06 -18.10 -18.79
CA GLY A 141 -19.20 -19.43 -19.39
C GLY A 141 -18.04 -20.38 -19.06
N MET A 142 -17.80 -21.34 -19.96
CA MET A 142 -16.77 -22.36 -19.78
C MET A 142 -15.39 -21.72 -19.74
N GLY A 143 -14.58 -22.08 -18.74
CA GLY A 143 -13.24 -21.52 -18.55
C GLY A 143 -13.22 -20.18 -17.81
N GLY A 144 -14.36 -19.62 -17.40
CA GLY A 144 -14.40 -18.37 -16.63
C GLY A 144 -13.61 -18.42 -15.32
N ARG A 145 -13.65 -19.55 -14.60
CA ARG A 145 -12.89 -19.76 -13.36
C ARG A 145 -11.38 -19.76 -13.61
N GLU A 146 -10.95 -20.38 -14.70
CA GLU A 146 -9.54 -20.42 -15.09
C GLU A 146 -9.03 -19.02 -15.45
N LEU A 147 -9.79 -18.27 -16.25
CA LEU A 147 -9.47 -16.88 -16.60
C LEU A 147 -9.37 -15.98 -15.36
N LYS A 148 -10.29 -16.14 -14.40
CA LYS A 148 -10.21 -15.46 -13.11
C LYS A 148 -8.91 -15.80 -12.39
N ASN A 149 -8.57 -17.09 -12.27
CA ASN A 149 -7.37 -17.53 -11.56
C ASN A 149 -6.10 -17.00 -12.23
N GLN A 150 -6.05 -16.96 -13.56
CA GLN A 150 -4.94 -16.39 -14.32
C GLN A 150 -4.83 -14.87 -14.10
N ALA A 151 -5.96 -14.15 -14.01
CA ALA A 151 -5.96 -12.73 -13.68
C ALA A 151 -5.48 -12.46 -12.25
N VAL A 152 -5.92 -13.27 -11.28
CA VAL A 152 -5.42 -13.21 -9.88
C VAL A 152 -3.91 -13.45 -9.86
N ALA A 153 -3.43 -14.53 -10.49
CA ALA A 153 -2.01 -14.84 -10.56
C ALA A 153 -1.20 -13.73 -11.25
N TYR A 154 -1.75 -13.09 -12.28
CA TYR A 154 -1.10 -11.95 -12.95
C TYR A 154 -0.91 -10.76 -12.00
N ILE A 155 -1.95 -10.42 -11.22
CA ILE A 155 -1.89 -9.33 -10.24
C ILE A 155 -0.90 -9.68 -9.11
N ASP A 156 -0.95 -10.91 -8.60
CA ASP A 156 -0.06 -11.38 -7.54
C ASP A 156 1.41 -11.39 -8.00
N ASN A 157 1.68 -11.83 -9.23
CA ASN A 157 3.02 -11.82 -9.80
C ASN A 157 3.52 -10.39 -10.05
N ALA A 158 2.66 -9.48 -10.49
CA ALA A 158 3.03 -8.08 -10.65
C ALA A 158 3.42 -7.45 -9.30
N ALA A 159 2.66 -7.72 -8.24
CA ALA A 159 2.99 -7.28 -6.88
C ALA A 159 4.30 -7.91 -6.36
N GLY A 160 4.44 -9.23 -6.47
CA GLY A 160 5.64 -9.94 -5.99
C GLY A 160 6.92 -9.57 -6.76
N SER A 161 6.83 -9.24 -8.05
CA SER A 161 7.99 -8.81 -8.84
C SER A 161 8.55 -7.45 -8.40
N ALA A 162 7.69 -6.53 -7.96
CA ALA A 162 8.12 -5.24 -7.42
C ALA A 162 8.88 -5.40 -6.11
N ASP A 163 8.39 -6.26 -5.21
CA ASP A 163 9.04 -6.56 -3.93
C ASP A 163 10.38 -7.27 -4.12
N VAL A 164 10.45 -8.24 -5.04
CA VAL A 164 11.72 -8.93 -5.37
C VAL A 164 12.74 -7.96 -5.97
N THR A 165 12.32 -7.03 -6.82
CA THR A 165 13.21 -6.02 -7.42
C THR A 165 13.72 -5.04 -6.36
N ASN A 166 12.84 -4.56 -5.48
CA ASN A 166 13.21 -3.67 -4.38
C ASN A 166 14.12 -4.36 -3.36
N LEU A 167 13.86 -5.63 -3.07
CA LEU A 167 14.71 -6.44 -2.18
C LEU A 167 16.07 -6.72 -2.82
N ALA A 168 16.11 -7.05 -4.11
CA ALA A 168 17.35 -7.25 -4.84
C ALA A 168 18.22 -5.98 -4.88
N ALA A 169 17.60 -4.81 -5.07
CA ALA A 169 18.28 -3.52 -5.00
C ALA A 169 18.86 -3.25 -3.60
N GLN A 170 18.10 -3.54 -2.53
CA GLN A 170 18.59 -3.41 -1.16
C GLN A 170 19.74 -4.38 -0.85
N VAL A 171 19.64 -5.64 -1.29
CA VAL A 171 20.73 -6.62 -1.14
C VAL A 171 21.98 -6.14 -1.88
N ALA A 172 21.85 -5.62 -3.10
CA ALA A 172 22.98 -5.09 -3.85
C ALA A 172 23.68 -3.93 -3.09
N ILE A 173 22.91 -2.96 -2.59
CA ILE A 173 23.44 -1.84 -1.81
C ILE A 173 24.14 -2.33 -0.53
N LEU A 174 23.50 -3.20 0.24
CA LEU A 174 24.06 -3.73 1.49
C LEU A 174 25.32 -4.56 1.25
N THR A 175 25.36 -5.36 0.18
CA THR A 175 26.57 -6.13 -0.17
C THR A 175 27.73 -5.24 -0.58
N GLN A 176 27.46 -4.12 -1.27
CA GLN A 176 28.47 -3.13 -1.61
C GLN A 176 29.03 -2.45 -0.34
N GLN A 177 28.15 -2.02 0.58
CA GLN A 177 28.56 -1.44 1.86
C GLN A 177 29.42 -2.41 2.68
N LEU A 178 29.02 -3.69 2.76
CA LEU A 178 29.80 -4.71 3.46
C LEU A 178 31.17 -4.95 2.83
N ALA A 179 31.28 -4.86 1.50
CA ALA A 179 32.55 -4.99 0.80
C ALA A 179 33.48 -3.79 1.07
N GLU A 180 32.92 -2.57 1.08
CA GLU A 180 33.65 -1.34 1.39
C GLU A 180 34.14 -1.33 2.85
N GLU A 181 33.28 -1.69 3.81
CA GLU A 181 33.64 -1.84 5.24
C GLU A 181 34.77 -2.85 5.45
N ARG A 182 34.67 -4.02 4.80
CA ARG A 182 35.71 -5.06 4.90
C ARG A 182 37.03 -4.57 4.35
N ARG A 183 37.00 -3.89 3.20
CA ARG A 183 38.18 -3.31 2.58
C ARG A 183 38.82 -2.27 3.48
N MET A 184 38.05 -1.36 4.06
CA MET A 184 38.56 -0.35 5.00
C MET A 184 39.20 -1.00 6.24
N ARG A 185 38.59 -2.05 6.81
CA ARG A 185 39.17 -2.81 7.94
C ARG A 185 40.45 -3.52 7.55
N GLU A 186 40.52 -4.12 6.38
CA GLU A 186 41.72 -4.79 5.89
C GLU A 186 42.86 -3.78 5.64
N GLU A 187 42.55 -2.63 5.03
CA GLU A 187 43.51 -1.54 4.83
C GLU A 187 44.03 -1.00 6.18
N PHE A 188 43.14 -0.78 7.15
CA PHE A 188 43.52 -0.32 8.49
C PHE A 188 44.38 -1.34 9.25
N THR A 189 43.99 -2.61 9.23
CA THR A 189 44.75 -3.68 9.89
C THR A 189 46.11 -3.91 9.25
N ASN A 190 46.20 -3.87 7.92
CA ASN A 190 47.46 -3.96 7.20
C ASN A 190 48.36 -2.74 7.47
N ALA A 191 47.80 -1.53 7.51
CA ALA A 191 48.54 -0.32 7.88
C ALA A 191 49.06 -0.39 9.31
N ALA A 192 48.25 -0.88 10.26
CA ALA A 192 48.66 -1.07 11.65
C ALA A 192 49.78 -2.13 11.79
N LEU A 193 49.69 -3.23 11.05
CA LEU A 193 50.73 -4.26 11.02
C LEU A 193 52.03 -3.74 10.41
N ALA A 194 51.96 -3.04 9.27
CA ALA A 194 53.11 -2.42 8.62
C ALA A 194 53.78 -1.36 9.53
N ARG A 195 52.99 -0.51 10.20
CA ARG A 195 53.50 0.45 11.19
C ARG A 195 54.22 -0.26 12.33
N ARG A 196 53.64 -1.34 12.86
CA ARG A 196 54.25 -2.16 13.93
C ARG A 196 55.55 -2.83 13.49
N GLU A 197 55.65 -3.28 12.24
CA GLU A 197 56.87 -3.89 11.71
C GLU A 197 58.00 -2.87 11.50
N ARG A 198 57.70 -1.67 10.99
CA ARG A 198 58.69 -0.59 10.87
C ARG A 198 59.26 -0.16 12.22
N ILE A 199 58.39 -0.01 13.23
CA ILE A 199 58.81 0.31 14.62
C ILE A 199 59.73 -0.79 15.18
N LYS A 200 59.43 -2.07 14.93
CA LYS A 200 60.30 -3.20 15.36
C LYS A 200 61.63 -3.27 14.60
N ALA A 201 61.67 -2.77 13.36
CA ALA A 201 62.87 -2.74 12.53
C ALA A 201 63.82 -1.58 12.87
N GLY A 202 63.46 -0.71 13.83
CA GLY A 202 64.30 0.39 14.30
C GLY A 202 64.33 1.60 13.36
N GLU A 203 63.32 1.75 12.50
CA GLU A 203 63.15 2.92 11.64
C GLU A 203 62.49 4.05 12.45
N GLU A 204 63.16 5.19 12.59
CA GLU A 204 62.57 6.41 13.16
C GLU A 204 61.49 6.92 12.21
N ILE A 205 60.24 6.80 12.61
CA ILE A 205 59.11 7.37 11.89
C ILE A 205 58.96 8.79 12.43
N GLU A 206 59.25 9.81 11.60
CA GLU A 206 58.86 11.19 11.91
C GLU A 206 57.34 11.20 12.06
N ASP A 207 56.87 11.51 13.27
CA ASP A 207 55.47 11.77 13.58
C ASP A 207 55.07 13.10 12.90
N ASP A 208 54.74 13.02 11.61
CA ASP A 208 54.06 14.11 10.91
C ASP A 208 52.61 14.14 11.45
N GLU A 209 52.40 15.05 12.39
CA GLU A 209 51.18 15.21 13.20
C GLU A 209 50.64 13.88 13.73
N GLN A 210 51.20 13.45 14.87
CA GLN A 210 50.35 12.83 15.88
C GLN A 210 49.07 13.69 15.97
N PRO A 211 47.84 13.16 15.75
CA PRO A 211 46.76 13.66 16.57
C PRO A 211 47.28 13.43 17.98
N GLU A 212 47.42 14.52 18.74
CA GLU A 212 48.10 14.58 20.03
C GLU A 212 48.02 13.23 20.74
N ASP A 213 49.17 12.68 21.16
CA ASP A 213 49.19 11.85 22.36
C ASP A 213 48.71 12.77 23.50
N ASP A 214 47.41 13.11 23.51
CA ASP A 214 46.66 13.21 24.73
C ASP A 214 47.11 11.98 25.50
N GLU A 215 47.70 12.18 26.70
CA GLU A 215 47.69 11.16 27.75
C GLU A 215 46.49 10.30 27.48
N PRO A 216 46.60 8.97 27.27
CA PRO A 216 45.47 8.18 26.82
C PRO A 216 44.38 8.68 27.72
N ALA A 217 43.41 9.41 27.13
CA ALA A 217 42.38 9.94 27.96
C ALA A 217 41.99 8.68 28.71
N GLU A 218 41.82 8.77 30.02
CA GLU A 218 40.78 7.91 30.51
C GLU A 218 39.64 8.25 29.55
N LEU A 219 39.50 7.42 28.50
CA LEU A 219 38.30 7.22 27.76
C LEU A 219 37.48 6.76 28.94
N GLU A 220 36.93 7.75 29.68
CA GLU A 220 35.60 7.69 30.21
C GLU A 220 34.91 6.96 29.09
N PRO A 221 34.64 5.66 29.29
CA PRO A 221 34.25 4.81 28.20
C PRO A 221 33.13 5.58 27.52
N GLU A 222 33.39 6.05 26.30
CA GLU A 222 32.33 6.56 25.43
C GLU A 222 31.27 5.50 25.59
N PRO A 223 30.12 5.84 26.21
CA PRO A 223 29.16 4.81 26.54
C PRO A 223 28.94 4.07 25.24
N ASP A 224 29.09 2.74 25.30
CA ASP A 224 28.50 1.88 24.29
C ASP A 224 27.05 2.40 24.19
N ASP A 225 26.75 3.25 23.19
CA ASP A 225 25.40 3.79 22.96
C ASP A 225 24.49 2.68 22.40
N PHE A 226 24.99 1.44 22.38
CA PHE A 226 24.17 0.31 22.77
C PHE A 226 24.13 0.22 24.29
N GLU A 227 23.34 1.10 24.91
CA GLU A 227 22.77 0.75 26.21
C GLU A 227 22.15 -0.64 26.01
N PRO A 228 22.62 -1.70 26.71
CA PRO A 228 21.84 -2.91 26.76
C PRO A 228 20.50 -2.46 27.32
N VAL A 229 19.44 -2.53 26.53
CA VAL A 229 18.09 -2.21 26.99
C VAL A 229 17.80 -3.28 28.03
N LEU A 230 18.18 -2.98 29.27
CA LEU A 230 17.99 -3.88 30.39
C LEU A 230 16.48 -4.11 30.46
N PRO A 231 16.03 -5.37 30.60
CA PRO A 231 14.62 -5.62 30.77
C PRO A 231 14.11 -4.80 31.96
N PRO A 232 12.90 -4.21 31.86
CA PRO A 232 12.35 -3.40 32.93
C PRO A 232 12.28 -4.23 34.21
N THR A 233 12.63 -3.63 35.33
CA THR A 233 12.55 -4.28 36.65
C THR A 233 11.10 -4.65 36.98
N PHE A 234 10.90 -5.62 37.86
CA PHE A 234 9.55 -6.01 38.27
C PHE A 234 8.74 -4.86 38.87
N ALA A 235 9.38 -3.90 39.53
CA ALA A 235 8.73 -2.70 40.07
C ALA A 235 8.30 -1.73 38.96
N GLU A 236 9.08 -1.62 37.88
CA GLU A 236 8.72 -0.81 36.71
C GLU A 236 7.56 -1.45 35.94
N ILE A 237 7.58 -2.77 35.77
CA ILE A 237 6.47 -3.52 35.16
C ILE A 237 5.17 -3.34 35.97
N ASP A 238 5.25 -3.34 37.31
CA ASP A 238 4.08 -3.11 38.17
C ASP A 238 3.52 -1.68 38.04
N ALA A 239 4.36 -0.71 37.66
CA ALA A 239 3.99 0.69 37.48
C ALA A 239 3.52 1.03 36.05
N MET A 240 3.78 0.16 35.07
CA MET A 240 3.32 0.34 33.70
C MET A 240 1.78 0.30 33.62
N ASP A 241 1.24 1.11 32.71
CA ASP A 241 -0.17 1.03 32.33
C ASP A 241 -0.43 -0.16 31.39
N ASP A 242 -1.70 -0.50 31.22
CA ASP A 242 -2.12 -1.67 30.45
C ASP A 242 -1.70 -1.61 28.96
N GLU A 243 -1.52 -0.42 28.39
CA GLU A 243 -1.08 -0.27 26.99
C GLU A 243 0.43 -0.41 26.89
N ALA A 244 1.18 0.15 27.82
CA ALA A 244 2.63 0.00 27.94
C ALA A 244 3.04 -1.46 28.13
N LEU A 245 2.30 -2.21 28.96
CA LEU A 245 2.50 -3.66 29.13
C LEU A 245 2.26 -4.43 27.82
N LYS A 246 1.21 -4.09 27.06
CA LYS A 246 0.93 -4.74 25.77
C LYS A 246 1.99 -4.42 24.71
N VAL A 247 2.53 -3.21 24.71
CA VAL A 247 3.62 -2.81 23.81
C VAL A 247 4.90 -3.57 24.15
N TYR A 248 5.23 -3.68 25.44
CA TYR A 248 6.39 -4.45 25.90
C TYR A 248 6.28 -5.93 25.51
N ILE A 249 5.15 -6.58 25.81
CA ILE A 249 4.92 -7.98 25.43
C ILE A 249 4.97 -8.18 23.92
N ALA A 250 4.42 -7.25 23.13
CA ALA A 250 4.46 -7.33 21.68
C ALA A 250 5.87 -7.17 21.10
N LYS A 251 6.72 -6.34 21.74
CA LYS A 251 8.12 -6.16 21.36
C LYS A 251 8.93 -7.44 21.58
N GLU A 252 8.74 -8.10 22.73
CA GLU A 252 9.52 -9.30 23.08
C GLU A 252 8.98 -10.59 22.43
N THR A 253 7.66 -10.73 22.25
CA THR A 253 7.05 -11.96 21.70
C THR A 253 6.70 -11.88 20.21
N GLY A 254 6.88 -10.70 19.60
CA GLY A 254 6.54 -10.44 18.19
C GLY A 254 5.04 -10.30 17.91
N SER A 255 4.16 -10.41 18.91
CA SER A 255 2.72 -10.21 18.73
C SER A 255 2.02 -9.70 19.99
N ARG A 256 0.99 -8.86 19.82
CA ARG A 256 0.19 -8.37 20.95
C ARG A 256 -0.57 -9.53 21.63
N PRO A 257 -0.71 -9.52 22.97
CA PRO A 257 -1.54 -10.49 23.69
C PRO A 257 -2.93 -10.63 23.07
N ARG A 258 -3.35 -11.87 22.82
CA ARG A 258 -4.66 -12.15 22.20
C ARG A 258 -5.80 -11.96 23.20
N GLY A 259 -6.87 -11.29 22.78
CA GLY A 259 -8.05 -11.05 23.60
C GLY A 259 -7.95 -9.80 24.46
N ASN A 260 -8.75 -9.72 25.53
CA ASN A 260 -8.71 -8.63 26.52
C ASN A 260 -8.24 -9.20 27.88
N PRO A 261 -6.95 -9.54 28.02
CA PRO A 261 -6.41 -10.01 29.30
C PRO A 261 -6.54 -8.92 30.37
N ASN A 262 -6.77 -9.33 31.61
CA ASN A 262 -6.78 -8.41 32.75
C ASN A 262 -5.35 -7.93 33.08
N ARG A 263 -5.25 -6.83 33.83
CA ARG A 263 -3.97 -6.22 34.22
C ARG A 263 -3.02 -7.21 34.89
N ASP A 264 -3.51 -8.05 35.78
CA ASP A 264 -2.69 -9.05 36.49
C ASP A 264 -2.03 -10.04 35.52
N THR A 265 -2.74 -10.44 34.46
CA THR A 265 -2.20 -11.31 33.40
C THR A 265 -1.14 -10.59 32.57
N LEU A 266 -1.33 -9.30 32.29
CA LEU A 266 -0.36 -8.48 31.55
C LEU A 266 0.94 -8.28 32.35
N VAL A 267 0.81 -8.01 33.66
CA VAL A 267 1.96 -7.86 34.57
C VAL A 267 2.72 -9.18 34.69
N ALA A 268 2.02 -10.31 34.88
CA ALA A 268 2.67 -11.62 34.98
C ALA A 268 3.43 -11.99 33.70
N ALA A 269 2.82 -11.80 32.53
CA ALA A 269 3.45 -12.07 31.25
C ALA A 269 4.67 -11.17 31.00
N ALA A 270 4.59 -9.88 31.37
CA ALA A 270 5.72 -8.97 31.27
C ALA A 270 6.87 -9.34 32.23
N LYS A 271 6.57 -9.78 33.47
CA LYS A 271 7.59 -10.26 34.42
C LYS A 271 8.29 -11.53 33.95
N GLU A 272 7.58 -12.45 33.29
CA GLU A 272 8.20 -13.64 32.69
C GLU A 272 9.18 -13.30 31.56
N LEU A 273 8.90 -12.25 30.80
CA LEU A 273 9.75 -11.79 29.69
C LEU A 273 10.96 -10.95 30.15
N ALA A 274 10.88 -10.39 31.35
CA ALA A 274 11.94 -9.57 31.93
C ALA A 274 12.95 -10.36 32.80
N SER A 275 12.75 -11.67 32.97
CA SER A 275 13.60 -12.58 33.78
C SER A 275 14.78 -13.16 33.02
#